data_AF-A0A7C5VF87-F1
#
_entry.id   AF-A0A7C5VF87-F1
#
_cell.length_a   1.000
_cell.length_b   1.000
_cell.length_c   1.000
_cell.angle_alpha   90.00
_cell.angle_beta   90.00
_cell.angle_gamma   90.00
#
_symmetry.space_group_name_H-M   'P 1'
#
loop_
_entity.id
_entity.type
_entity.pdbx_description
1 polymer ?
#
loop_
_entity_poly.entity_id
_entity_poly.type
_entity_poly.pdbx_seq_one_letter_code
_entity_poly.pdbx_strand_id
1 'polypeptide(L)'
;MLATIQRLVTQGHALEIFLRLRPADPSGMVRPPAYSIDGGPFAPLVQARYLNGQAVPTVLLDSVESQANRQEMSLYRHVPELPDVVLELSDGRQVSQYEAPGRILDALFREATLDGIPFHETPLFQEIAKGGEVAERALFRYCPVILAYGGWLSYGDISPEVAPKWARLVAVEILGLRPQPAYRTSSRVDPLGIPGDLPLPEALQQRLKTEGKKGKLSETGLGRIPPSAAPMDVAVEGAVLVGAVSLAGLRALRLPPEAQQVLLTLILLGLALQHRQGYRLRSNTDLIPEENCFKVRVLPGGEEIRLEVEPLMQALQNLLEQLPEDLRWPKDRLILKANNTLEELYKNALMGKAERAEAKRRKKAPGPAEPERTGEE
;
A
#
# COMPACT_ATOMS: atom_id res chain seq x y z
N MET A 1 -9.57 27.98 6.57
CA MET A 1 -8.86 26.68 6.67
C MET A 1 -7.57 26.79 7.50
N LEU A 2 -6.63 27.69 7.16
CA LEU A 2 -5.35 27.83 7.91
C LEU A 2 -5.51 28.03 9.43
N ALA A 3 -6.35 28.96 9.86
CA ALA A 3 -6.62 29.19 11.30
C ALA A 3 -7.17 27.93 12.00
N THR A 4 -7.98 27.14 11.30
CA THR A 4 -8.49 25.85 11.79
C THR A 4 -7.34 24.86 11.97
N ILE A 5 -6.47 24.70 10.97
CA ILE A 5 -5.30 23.80 11.04
C ILE A 5 -4.39 24.18 12.21
N GLN A 6 -4.06 25.47 12.34
CA GLN A 6 -3.23 25.99 13.45
C GLN A 6 -3.84 25.67 14.82
N ARG A 7 -5.15 25.90 14.97
CA ARG A 7 -5.88 25.57 16.20
C ARG A 7 -5.88 24.07 16.48
N LEU A 8 -6.10 23.23 15.47
CA LEU A 8 -6.13 21.77 15.63
C LEU A 8 -4.77 21.22 16.07
N VAL A 9 -3.68 21.69 15.46
CA VAL A 9 -2.32 21.30 15.84
C VAL A 9 -2.05 21.65 17.31
N THR A 10 -2.44 22.84 17.76
CA THR A 10 -2.12 23.33 19.11
C THR A 10 -3.05 22.81 20.21
N GLN A 11 -4.34 22.61 19.92
CA GLN A 11 -5.37 22.35 20.95
C GLN A 11 -6.16 21.05 20.77
N GLY A 12 -6.21 20.48 19.56
CA GLY A 12 -7.00 19.28 19.28
C GLY A 12 -6.36 18.01 19.85
N HIS A 13 -7.15 17.00 20.23
CA HIS A 13 -6.58 15.73 20.72
C HIS A 13 -6.65 14.64 19.66
N ALA A 14 -7.80 14.52 19.00
CA ALA A 14 -7.99 13.63 17.86
C ALA A 14 -9.05 14.21 16.91
N LEU A 15 -9.02 13.74 15.67
CA LEU A 15 -10.14 13.87 14.75
C LEU A 15 -10.76 12.50 14.59
N GLU A 16 -12.04 12.37 14.83
CA GLU A 16 -12.79 11.16 14.58
C GLU A 16 -13.38 11.19 13.16
N ILE A 17 -13.30 10.05 12.50
CA ILE A 17 -13.89 9.79 11.19
C ILE A 17 -15.01 8.79 11.39
N PHE A 18 -16.21 9.18 10.97
CA PHE A 18 -17.36 8.29 10.91
C PHE A 18 -18.23 8.72 9.72
N LEU A 19 -18.20 7.94 8.64
CA LEU A 19 -19.03 8.19 7.45
C LEU A 19 -19.79 6.92 7.09
N ARG A 20 -21.12 7.04 7.02
CA ARG A 20 -21.98 5.96 6.55
C ARG A 20 -21.86 5.80 5.04
N LEU A 21 -21.73 4.54 4.63
CA LEU A 21 -21.62 4.11 3.25
C LEU A 21 -22.67 3.03 3.00
N ARG A 22 -23.14 2.90 1.76
CA ARG A 22 -23.98 1.79 1.32
C ARG A 22 -23.37 1.08 0.11
N PRO A 23 -23.53 -0.24 -0.03
CA PRO A 23 -23.21 -0.93 -1.28
C PRO A 23 -23.93 -0.28 -2.47
N ALA A 24 -23.21 -0.16 -3.59
CA ALA A 24 -23.81 0.23 -4.86
C ALA A 24 -24.74 -0.88 -5.40
N ASP A 25 -24.44 -2.14 -5.08
CA ASP A 25 -25.33 -3.28 -5.34
C ASP A 25 -26.53 -3.20 -4.38
N PRO A 26 -27.77 -3.06 -4.89
CA PRO A 26 -28.97 -2.91 -4.06
C PRO A 26 -29.29 -4.15 -3.20
N SER A 27 -28.72 -5.31 -3.51
CA SER A 27 -28.85 -6.53 -2.70
C SER A 27 -27.93 -6.54 -1.47
N GLY A 28 -27.03 -5.55 -1.34
CA GLY A 28 -26.03 -5.48 -0.28
C GLY A 28 -24.82 -6.40 -0.50
N MET A 29 -24.75 -7.09 -1.64
CA MET A 29 -23.67 -8.02 -1.96
C MET A 29 -22.32 -7.30 -2.14
N VAL A 30 -21.31 -7.76 -1.40
CA VAL A 30 -19.94 -7.24 -1.44
C VAL A 30 -18.90 -8.37 -1.43
N ARG A 31 -17.69 -8.04 -1.90
CA ARG A 31 -16.51 -8.91 -1.96
C ARG A 31 -15.43 -8.42 -0.99
N PRO A 32 -15.41 -8.91 0.25
CA PRO A 32 -14.38 -8.57 1.21
C PRO A 32 -13.01 -9.17 0.79
N PRO A 33 -11.89 -8.65 1.32
CA PRO A 33 -10.62 -9.36 1.26
C PRO A 33 -10.71 -10.64 2.09
N ALA A 34 -9.89 -11.63 1.75
CA ALA A 34 -9.79 -12.86 2.51
C ALA A 34 -8.54 -12.86 3.36
N TYR A 35 -8.66 -13.32 4.60
CA TYR A 35 -7.56 -13.43 5.56
C TYR A 35 -7.45 -14.85 6.07
N SER A 36 -6.21 -15.27 6.35
CA SER A 36 -5.93 -16.49 7.10
C SER A 36 -5.68 -16.10 8.55
N ILE A 37 -6.37 -16.76 9.47
CA ILE A 37 -6.16 -16.62 10.91
C ILE A 37 -5.42 -17.87 11.37
N ASP A 38 -4.24 -17.71 11.97
CA ASP A 38 -3.40 -18.78 12.49
C ASP A 38 -3.10 -19.92 11.49
N GLY A 39 -2.92 -19.56 10.21
CA GLY A 39 -2.64 -20.52 9.13
C GLY A 39 -3.87 -21.28 8.63
N GLY A 40 -5.07 -20.93 9.09
CA GLY A 40 -6.34 -21.46 8.61
C GLY A 40 -6.68 -21.06 7.15
N PRO A 41 -7.79 -21.56 6.61
CA PRO A 41 -8.22 -21.21 5.26
C PRO A 41 -8.50 -19.71 5.13
N PHE A 42 -8.24 -19.15 3.95
CA PHE A 42 -8.57 -17.76 3.65
C PHE A 42 -10.08 -17.58 3.59
N ALA A 43 -10.61 -16.67 4.42
CA ALA A 43 -12.04 -16.35 4.48
C ALA A 43 -12.27 -14.86 4.75
N PRO A 44 -13.48 -14.33 4.48
CA PRO A 44 -13.87 -12.99 4.94
C PRO A 44 -13.63 -12.81 6.45
N LEU A 45 -12.94 -11.73 6.84
CA LEU A 45 -12.65 -11.45 8.25
C LEU A 45 -13.88 -10.83 8.93
N VAL A 46 -14.64 -11.65 9.66
CA VAL A 46 -15.81 -11.23 10.44
C VAL A 46 -15.45 -11.10 11.92
N GLN A 47 -15.80 -9.98 12.53
CA GLN A 47 -15.52 -9.67 13.94
C GLN A 47 -16.47 -8.60 14.47
N ALA A 48 -16.67 -8.57 15.79
CA ALA A 48 -17.45 -7.51 16.42
C ALA A 48 -16.63 -6.23 16.57
N ARG A 49 -17.30 -5.08 16.41
CA ARG A 49 -16.75 -3.74 16.63
C ARG A 49 -17.72 -2.89 17.43
N TYR A 50 -17.21 -2.00 18.27
CA TYR A 50 -18.03 -1.00 18.95
C TYR A 50 -18.24 0.19 18.01
N LEU A 51 -19.48 0.42 17.60
CA LEU A 51 -19.89 1.56 16.79
C LEU A 51 -20.92 2.35 17.58
N ASN A 52 -20.62 3.61 17.89
CA ASN A 52 -21.45 4.46 18.76
C ASN A 52 -21.82 3.77 20.10
N GLY A 53 -20.86 3.08 20.71
CA GLY A 53 -21.02 2.37 21.98
C GLY A 53 -21.76 1.02 21.89
N GLN A 54 -22.23 0.61 20.72
CA GLN A 54 -22.90 -0.68 20.52
C GLN A 54 -21.98 -1.69 19.85
N ALA A 55 -21.98 -2.93 20.35
CA ALA A 55 -21.30 -4.05 19.70
C ALA A 55 -22.07 -4.46 18.44
N VAL A 56 -21.43 -4.34 17.28
CA VAL A 56 -22.01 -4.66 15.97
C VAL A 56 -21.14 -5.73 15.28
N PRO A 57 -21.72 -6.83 14.78
CA PRO A 57 -21.01 -7.75 13.90
C PRO A 57 -20.60 -7.05 12.60
N THR A 58 -19.34 -7.17 12.21
CA THR A 58 -18.80 -6.51 11.02
C THR A 58 -17.92 -7.43 10.19
N VAL A 59 -17.77 -7.14 8.90
CA VAL A 59 -16.76 -7.74 8.02
C VAL A 59 -15.78 -6.66 7.58
N LEU A 60 -14.48 -6.95 7.58
CA LEU A 60 -13.49 -6.01 7.09
C LEU A 60 -13.61 -5.86 5.56
N LEU A 61 -13.90 -4.66 5.07
CA LEU A 61 -13.96 -4.37 3.64
C LEU A 61 -12.69 -3.69 3.13
N ASP A 62 -12.07 -2.83 3.94
CA ASP A 62 -10.78 -2.21 3.64
C ASP A 62 -9.99 -1.95 4.93
N SER A 63 -8.77 -2.48 5.02
CA SER A 63 -7.93 -2.36 6.22
C SER A 63 -7.30 -0.98 6.36
N VAL A 64 -6.73 -0.72 7.54
CA VAL A 64 -5.98 0.51 7.82
C VAL A 64 -4.84 0.73 6.83
N GLU A 65 -4.10 -0.33 6.51
CA GLU A 65 -2.98 -0.29 5.56
C GLU A 65 -3.49 0.02 4.14
N SER A 66 -4.60 -0.58 3.72
CA SER A 66 -5.20 -0.31 2.42
C SER A 66 -5.72 1.12 2.31
N GLN A 67 -6.34 1.65 3.38
CA GLN A 67 -6.80 3.04 3.44
C GLN A 67 -5.64 4.03 3.36
N ALA A 68 -4.55 3.79 4.09
CA ALA A 68 -3.34 4.60 4.00
C ALA A 68 -2.79 4.62 2.56
N ASN A 69 -2.66 3.45 1.92
CA ASN A 69 -2.16 3.35 0.54
C ASN A 69 -3.05 4.11 -0.47
N ARG A 70 -4.38 4.09 -0.29
CA ARG A 70 -5.31 4.83 -1.17
C ARG A 70 -5.17 6.34 -0.99
N GLN A 71 -5.07 6.82 0.25
CA GLN A 71 -4.91 8.24 0.54
C GLN A 71 -3.55 8.75 0.06
N GLU A 72 -2.49 7.98 0.29
CA GLU A 72 -1.15 8.26 -0.22
C GLU A 72 -1.11 8.38 -1.75
N MET A 73 -1.64 7.38 -2.45
CA MET A 73 -1.71 7.39 -3.91
C MET A 73 -2.56 8.56 -4.43
N SER A 74 -3.60 8.96 -3.69
CA SER A 74 -4.40 10.14 -4.03
C SER A 74 -3.59 11.43 -3.89
N LEU A 75 -2.84 11.56 -2.79
CA LEU A 75 -1.95 12.71 -2.58
C LEU A 75 -0.89 12.76 -3.68
N TYR A 76 -0.21 11.65 -3.98
CA TYR A 76 0.82 11.60 -5.02
C TYR A 76 0.31 12.07 -6.39
N ARG A 77 -0.91 11.69 -6.78
CA ARG A 77 -1.50 12.11 -8.06
C ARG A 77 -1.95 13.56 -8.12
N HIS A 78 -2.22 14.19 -6.98
CA HIS A 78 -2.90 15.48 -6.92
C HIS A 78 -2.08 16.60 -6.26
N VAL A 79 -0.98 16.28 -5.59
CA VAL A 79 -0.08 17.24 -4.93
C VAL A 79 1.27 17.20 -5.64
N PRO A 80 1.50 18.04 -6.66
CA PRO A 80 2.73 18.02 -7.45
C PRO A 80 3.98 18.40 -6.64
N GLU A 81 3.83 19.09 -5.51
CA GLU A 81 4.93 19.47 -4.64
C GLU A 81 5.47 18.32 -3.80
N LEU A 82 4.74 17.19 -3.69
CA LEU A 82 5.17 16.07 -2.86
C LEU A 82 6.56 15.55 -3.30
N PRO A 83 7.51 15.38 -2.36
CA PRO A 83 8.82 14.88 -2.69
C PRO A 83 8.76 13.42 -3.12
N ASP A 84 9.52 13.05 -4.15
CA ASP A 84 9.55 11.69 -4.67
C ASP A 84 10.97 11.13 -4.68
N VAL A 85 11.09 9.89 -4.22
CA VAL A 85 12.29 9.09 -4.31
C VAL A 85 11.97 7.96 -5.27
N VAL A 86 12.69 7.90 -6.37
CA VAL A 86 12.40 7.01 -7.50
C VAL A 86 13.54 6.02 -7.65
N LEU A 87 13.20 4.74 -7.70
CA LEU A 87 14.11 3.69 -8.11
C LEU A 87 14.04 3.50 -9.63
N GLU A 88 15.17 3.54 -10.30
CA GLU A 88 15.31 3.25 -11.73
C GLU A 88 16.04 1.92 -11.96
N LEU A 89 15.47 1.09 -12.82
CA LEU A 89 16.07 -0.16 -13.31
C LEU A 89 16.75 0.06 -14.67
N SER A 90 17.64 -0.85 -15.03
CA SER A 90 18.46 -0.80 -16.25
C SER A 90 17.67 -0.86 -17.56
N ASP A 91 16.43 -1.35 -17.52
CA ASP A 91 15.50 -1.35 -18.65
C ASP A 91 14.68 -0.05 -18.77
N GLY A 92 14.96 0.95 -17.93
CA GLY A 92 14.26 2.24 -17.89
C GLY A 92 12.96 2.22 -17.08
N ARG A 93 12.58 1.08 -16.49
CA ARG A 93 11.44 1.04 -15.57
C ARG A 93 11.75 1.85 -14.31
N GLN A 94 10.77 2.61 -13.86
CA GLN A 94 10.84 3.37 -12.61
C GLN A 94 9.80 2.86 -11.61
N VAL A 95 10.15 2.95 -10.32
CA VAL A 95 9.25 2.66 -9.19
C VAL A 95 9.36 3.83 -8.22
N SER A 96 8.27 4.59 -8.06
CA SER A 96 8.18 5.65 -7.06
C SER A 96 8.05 5.05 -5.66
N GLN A 97 8.52 5.77 -4.63
CA GLN A 97 8.28 5.40 -3.24
C GLN A 97 6.80 5.25 -2.90
N TYR A 98 5.91 5.94 -3.63
CA TYR A 98 4.45 5.85 -3.44
C TYR A 98 3.84 4.57 -4.04
N GLU A 99 4.63 3.78 -4.76
CA GLU A 99 4.27 2.45 -5.25
C GLU A 99 4.83 1.33 -4.36
N ALA A 100 5.76 1.65 -3.46
CA ALA A 100 6.43 0.70 -2.59
C ALA A 100 5.81 0.69 -1.19
N PRO A 101 5.38 -0.48 -0.64
CA PRO A 101 4.73 -0.55 0.67
C PRO A 101 5.52 0.09 1.82
N GLY A 102 6.85 -0.05 1.82
CA GLY A 102 7.75 0.56 2.80
C GLY A 102 8.21 1.98 2.45
N ARG A 103 7.78 2.53 1.29
CA ARG A 103 8.23 3.82 0.73
C ARG A 103 9.75 3.88 0.65
N ILE A 104 10.38 5.00 1.01
CA ILE A 104 11.84 5.14 1.09
C ILE A 104 12.53 4.09 1.99
N LEU A 105 11.81 3.42 2.90
CA LEU A 105 12.32 2.35 3.77
C LEU A 105 12.11 0.94 3.18
N ASP A 106 11.46 0.83 2.03
CA ASP A 106 11.19 -0.45 1.38
C ASP A 106 12.51 -1.15 0.97
N ALA A 107 12.47 -2.47 0.89
CA ALA A 107 13.61 -3.28 0.48
C ALA A 107 14.11 -2.90 -0.92
N LEU A 108 13.21 -2.47 -1.80
CA LEU A 108 13.59 -2.00 -3.14
C LEU A 108 14.58 -0.83 -3.10
N PHE A 109 14.35 0.17 -2.24
CA PHE A 109 15.24 1.34 -2.12
C PHE A 109 16.54 1.00 -1.39
N ARG A 110 16.52 0.00 -0.51
CA ARG A 110 17.73 -0.50 0.17
C ARG A 110 18.69 -1.21 -0.79
N GLU A 111 18.14 -1.90 -1.78
CA GLU A 111 18.88 -2.53 -2.88
C GLU A 111 19.17 -1.54 -4.03
N ALA A 112 19.17 -0.24 -3.74
CA ALA A 112 19.49 0.81 -4.68
C ALA A 112 20.79 1.53 -4.32
N THR A 113 21.30 2.31 -5.25
CA THR A 113 22.49 3.15 -5.11
C THR A 113 22.16 4.60 -5.49
N LEU A 114 22.77 5.55 -4.77
CA LEU A 114 22.82 6.96 -5.13
C LEU A 114 24.26 7.28 -5.53
N ASP A 115 24.48 7.67 -6.78
CA ASP A 115 25.83 7.95 -7.31
C ASP A 115 26.85 6.83 -7.06
N GLY A 116 26.39 5.57 -7.15
CA GLY A 116 27.21 4.37 -6.93
C GLY A 116 27.39 3.98 -5.46
N ILE A 117 26.97 4.82 -4.51
CA ILE A 117 26.99 4.52 -3.07
C ILE A 117 25.70 3.77 -2.72
N PRO A 118 25.76 2.61 -2.01
CA PRO A 118 24.55 1.94 -1.52
C PRO A 118 23.66 2.92 -0.77
N PHE A 119 22.37 2.96 -1.09
CA PHE A 119 21.47 3.99 -0.57
C PHE A 119 21.45 4.02 0.96
N HIS A 120 21.53 2.84 1.58
CA HIS A 120 21.57 2.72 3.02
C HIS A 120 22.85 3.28 3.68
N GLU A 121 23.93 3.51 2.93
CA GLU A 121 25.16 4.15 3.41
C GLU A 121 25.18 5.66 3.17
N THR A 122 24.20 6.20 2.45
CA THR A 122 24.13 7.64 2.15
C THR A 122 23.88 8.46 3.42
N PRO A 123 24.35 9.73 3.47
CA PRO A 123 24.05 10.62 4.59
C PRO A 123 22.56 10.72 4.92
N LEU A 124 21.70 10.81 3.89
CA LEU A 124 20.26 10.85 4.04
C LEU A 124 19.71 9.61 4.77
N PHE A 125 20.08 8.41 4.34
CA PHE A 125 19.58 7.21 4.99
C PHE A 125 20.13 7.06 6.41
N GLN A 126 21.38 7.46 6.64
CA GLN A 126 21.99 7.45 7.98
C GLN A 126 21.31 8.46 8.93
N GLU A 127 20.83 9.60 8.43
CA GLU A 127 19.98 10.52 9.20
C GLU A 127 18.67 9.86 9.62
N ILE A 128 18.02 9.13 8.71
CA ILE A 128 16.78 8.38 9.00
C ILE A 128 17.05 7.27 10.02
N ALA A 129 18.15 6.53 9.86
CA ALA A 129 18.52 5.40 10.70
C ALA A 129 18.83 5.79 12.15
N LYS A 130 19.26 7.04 12.40
CA LYS A 130 19.47 7.57 13.76
C LYS A 130 18.18 7.72 14.57
N GLY A 131 17.02 7.78 13.91
CA GLY A 131 15.74 8.06 14.56
C GLY A 131 15.65 9.48 15.17
N GLY A 132 14.58 9.73 15.92
CA GLY A 132 14.35 11.02 16.59
C GLY A 132 14.17 12.20 15.63
N GLU A 133 14.53 13.39 16.10
CA GLU A 133 14.29 14.67 15.39
C GLU A 133 15.00 14.72 14.03
N VAL A 134 16.26 14.29 13.96
CA VAL A 134 17.04 14.30 12.71
C VAL A 134 16.33 13.45 11.65
N ALA A 135 15.88 12.26 12.04
CA ALA A 135 15.17 11.37 11.13
C ALA A 135 13.80 11.91 10.73
N GLU A 136 13.04 12.48 11.66
CA GLU A 136 11.73 13.08 11.37
C GLU A 136 11.85 14.27 10.42
N ARG A 137 12.87 15.11 10.56
CA ARG A 137 13.15 16.20 9.62
C ARG A 137 13.55 15.67 8.24
N ALA A 138 14.39 14.63 8.17
CA ALA A 138 14.77 13.99 6.91
C ALA A 138 13.54 13.37 6.22
N LEU A 139 12.72 12.63 6.96
CA LEU A 139 11.47 12.05 6.45
C LEU A 139 10.49 13.13 6.01
N PHE A 140 10.34 14.22 6.76
CA PHE A 140 9.48 15.34 6.35
C PHE A 140 9.90 15.90 4.98
N ARG A 141 11.21 15.97 4.70
CA ARG A 141 11.73 16.51 3.44
C ARG A 141 11.60 15.56 2.26
N TYR A 142 11.81 14.27 2.46
CA TYR A 142 11.92 13.29 1.36
C TYR A 142 10.75 12.30 1.27
N CYS A 143 10.02 12.06 2.36
CA CYS A 143 8.89 11.14 2.43
C CYS A 143 7.91 11.52 3.57
N PRO A 144 7.26 12.69 3.51
CA PRO A 144 6.46 13.21 4.63
C PRO A 144 5.29 12.30 5.01
N VAL A 145 4.80 11.51 4.05
CA VAL A 145 3.70 10.55 4.25
C VAL A 145 4.04 9.42 5.22
N ILE A 146 5.32 9.08 5.46
CA ILE A 146 5.71 8.14 6.52
C ILE A 146 5.28 8.66 7.89
N LEU A 147 5.41 9.96 8.12
CA LEU A 147 5.06 10.57 9.40
C LEU A 147 3.54 10.62 9.61
N ALA A 148 2.75 10.53 8.54
CA ALA A 148 1.29 10.46 8.59
C ALA A 148 0.76 9.03 8.70
N TYR A 149 1.25 8.13 7.85
CA TYR A 149 0.72 6.76 7.69
C TYR A 149 1.56 5.68 8.39
N GLY A 150 2.68 6.10 8.99
CA GLY A 150 3.60 5.24 9.73
C GLY A 150 4.66 4.61 8.85
N GLY A 151 5.74 4.19 9.49
CA GLY A 151 6.86 3.51 8.86
C GLY A 151 7.73 2.80 9.89
N TRP A 152 8.44 1.78 9.43
CA TRP A 152 9.37 1.04 10.26
C TRP A 152 10.63 0.74 9.45
N LEU A 153 11.78 1.14 9.97
CA LEU A 153 13.06 0.78 9.40
C LEU A 153 13.44 -0.67 9.78
N SER A 154 12.90 -1.65 9.06
CA SER A 154 13.31 -3.05 9.19
C SER A 154 14.53 -3.33 8.31
N TYR A 155 15.74 -2.91 8.74
CA TYR A 155 16.97 -2.98 7.93
C TYR A 155 18.17 -3.63 8.64
N GLY A 156 18.88 -4.49 7.90
CA GLY A 156 20.18 -5.05 8.28
C GLY A 156 20.14 -5.86 9.58
N ASP A 157 21.24 -5.79 10.32
CA ASP A 157 21.40 -6.41 11.65
C ASP A 157 20.83 -5.53 12.79
N ILE A 158 20.09 -4.46 12.45
CA ILE A 158 19.45 -3.61 13.44
C ILE A 158 18.26 -4.37 14.02
N SER A 159 18.37 -4.72 15.31
CA SER A 159 17.33 -5.45 16.01
C SER A 159 15.98 -4.71 15.96
N PRO A 160 14.85 -5.41 15.76
CA PRO A 160 13.51 -4.84 15.79
C PRO A 160 13.21 -3.93 17.00
N GLU A 161 13.86 -4.18 18.13
CA GLU A 161 13.72 -3.46 19.39
C GLU A 161 14.33 -2.05 19.36
N VAL A 162 15.39 -1.85 18.57
CA VAL A 162 16.11 -0.57 18.46
C VAL A 162 15.88 0.14 17.14
N ALA A 163 15.37 -0.56 16.13
CA ALA A 163 15.02 0.00 14.84
C ALA A 163 14.00 1.17 14.98
N PRO A 164 14.28 2.34 14.38
CA PRO A 164 13.35 3.46 14.36
C PRO A 164 11.96 3.07 13.81
N LYS A 165 10.93 3.49 14.54
CA LYS A 165 9.51 3.26 14.22
C LYS A 165 8.75 4.57 14.35
N TRP A 166 7.96 4.88 13.35
CA TRP A 166 7.03 6.01 13.36
C TRP A 166 5.62 5.47 13.39
N ALA A 167 4.96 5.68 14.53
CA ALA A 167 3.56 5.29 14.68
C ALA A 167 2.69 6.11 13.72
N ARG A 168 1.75 5.43 13.05
CA ARG A 168 0.80 6.09 12.16
C ARG A 168 -0.06 7.10 12.93
N LEU A 169 -0.30 8.25 12.32
CA LEU A 169 -1.24 9.26 12.84
C LEU A 169 -2.67 8.97 12.37
N VAL A 170 -2.82 8.36 11.20
CA VAL A 170 -4.12 8.03 10.60
C VAL A 170 -4.39 6.54 10.74
N ALA A 171 -5.52 6.20 11.36
CA ALA A 171 -6.01 4.82 11.44
C ALA A 171 -7.49 4.82 11.07
N VAL A 172 -7.78 4.54 9.80
CA VAL A 172 -9.13 4.50 9.24
C VAL A 172 -9.33 3.18 8.49
N GLU A 173 -10.50 2.57 8.62
CA GLU A 173 -10.87 1.33 7.94
C GLU A 173 -12.32 1.42 7.43
N ILE A 174 -12.68 0.51 6.50
CA ILE A 174 -14.07 0.35 6.06
C ILE A 174 -14.60 -0.99 6.52
N LEU A 175 -15.72 -0.96 7.23
CA LEU A 175 -16.40 -2.12 7.78
C LEU A 175 -17.77 -2.29 7.11
N GLY A 176 -18.07 -3.51 6.68
CA GLY A 176 -19.41 -3.92 6.29
C GLY A 176 -20.22 -4.32 7.52
N LEU A 177 -21.46 -3.85 7.63
CA LEU A 177 -22.30 -4.01 8.81
C LEU A 177 -23.18 -5.25 8.70
N ARG A 178 -23.23 -6.03 9.79
CA ARG A 178 -24.08 -7.21 9.95
C ARG A 178 -23.97 -8.19 8.77
N PRO A 179 -22.76 -8.66 8.45
CA PRO A 179 -22.52 -9.50 7.28
C PRO A 179 -23.30 -10.83 7.37
N GLN A 180 -24.00 -11.16 6.30
CA GLN A 180 -24.58 -12.47 6.05
C GLN A 180 -23.71 -13.23 5.06
N PRO A 181 -23.36 -14.51 5.30
CA PRO A 181 -22.58 -15.30 4.36
C PRO A 181 -23.25 -15.38 2.99
N ALA A 182 -22.45 -15.18 1.94
CA ALA A 182 -22.87 -15.38 0.57
C ALA A 182 -21.82 -16.16 -0.22
N TYR A 183 -22.24 -16.71 -1.37
CA TYR A 183 -21.40 -17.62 -2.14
C TYR A 183 -20.94 -16.96 -3.44
N ARG A 184 -19.62 -16.91 -3.62
CA ARG A 184 -19.00 -16.52 -4.89
C ARG A 184 -19.05 -17.70 -5.84
N THR A 185 -19.75 -17.54 -6.95
CA THR A 185 -19.80 -18.55 -8.00
C THR A 185 -18.66 -18.38 -9.00
N SER A 186 -18.11 -19.49 -9.50
CA SER A 186 -17.14 -19.51 -10.59
C SER A 186 -17.52 -20.60 -11.59
N SER A 187 -17.47 -20.28 -12.88
CA SER A 187 -17.69 -21.21 -13.98
C SER A 187 -17.03 -20.69 -15.25
N ARG A 188 -16.79 -21.58 -16.22
CA ARG A 188 -16.40 -21.21 -17.58
C ARG A 188 -17.14 -22.10 -18.55
N VAL A 189 -17.84 -21.49 -19.50
CA VAL A 189 -18.36 -22.19 -20.67
C VAL A 189 -17.27 -22.17 -21.73
N ASP A 190 -16.99 -23.33 -22.31
CA ASP A 190 -16.10 -23.43 -23.46
C ASP A 190 -16.93 -23.28 -24.74
N PRO A 191 -16.59 -22.35 -25.64
CA PRO A 191 -17.40 -22.06 -26.82
C PRO A 191 -17.42 -23.21 -27.85
N LEU A 192 -16.44 -24.13 -27.78
CA LEU A 192 -16.38 -25.33 -28.62
C LEU A 192 -17.01 -26.54 -27.93
N GLY A 193 -17.57 -26.37 -26.72
CA GLY A 193 -18.18 -27.45 -25.95
C GLY A 193 -17.18 -28.45 -25.37
N ILE A 194 -15.89 -28.11 -25.31
CA ILE A 194 -14.83 -29.01 -24.85
C ILE A 194 -15.02 -29.34 -23.36
N PRO A 195 -15.17 -30.61 -22.95
CA PRO A 195 -15.22 -31.00 -21.55
C PRO A 195 -13.90 -30.71 -20.83
N GLY A 196 -13.96 -30.28 -19.57
CA GLY A 196 -12.78 -29.88 -18.79
C GLY A 196 -11.89 -31.04 -18.30
N ASP A 197 -12.41 -32.26 -18.37
CA ASP A 197 -11.79 -33.51 -17.92
C ASP A 197 -11.23 -34.35 -19.08
N LEU A 198 -11.28 -33.84 -20.32
CA LEU A 198 -10.65 -34.53 -21.44
C LEU A 198 -9.14 -34.72 -21.22
N PRO A 199 -8.59 -35.86 -21.68
CA PRO A 199 -7.15 -36.09 -21.63
C PRO A 199 -6.43 -35.05 -22.48
N LEU A 200 -5.34 -34.53 -21.94
CA LEU A 200 -4.46 -33.61 -22.66
C LEU A 200 -3.66 -34.38 -23.74
N PRO A 201 -3.48 -33.82 -24.94
CA PRO A 201 -2.50 -34.31 -25.90
C PRO A 201 -1.09 -34.40 -25.29
N GLU A 202 -0.29 -35.37 -25.71
CA GLU A 202 1.03 -35.65 -25.12
C GLU A 202 1.95 -34.43 -25.13
N ALA A 203 2.00 -33.71 -26.26
CA ALA A 203 2.77 -32.47 -26.38
C ALA A 203 2.35 -31.39 -25.36
N LEU A 204 1.05 -31.26 -25.10
CA LEU A 204 0.51 -30.33 -24.11
C LEU A 204 0.80 -30.80 -22.67
N GLN A 205 0.71 -32.10 -22.40
CA GLN A 205 1.11 -32.66 -21.10
C GLN A 205 2.59 -32.41 -20.83
N GLN A 206 3.46 -32.64 -21.81
CA GLN A 206 4.89 -32.42 -21.68
C GLN A 206 5.19 -30.95 -21.42
N ARG A 207 4.51 -30.03 -22.13
CA ARG A 207 4.62 -28.58 -21.88
C ARG A 207 4.14 -28.16 -20.49
N LEU A 208 3.00 -28.69 -20.03
CA LEU A 208 2.50 -28.36 -18.68
C LEU A 208 3.42 -28.92 -17.58
N LYS A 209 4.02 -30.09 -17.79
CA LYS A 209 5.02 -30.67 -16.88
C LYS A 209 6.28 -29.81 -16.82
N THR A 210 6.79 -29.31 -17.94
CA THR A 210 7.94 -28.38 -17.94
C THR A 210 7.61 -27.04 -17.28
N GLU A 211 6.34 -26.60 -17.34
CA GLU A 211 5.83 -25.43 -16.61
C GLU A 211 5.56 -25.69 -15.11
N GLY A 212 5.66 -26.95 -14.64
CA GLY A 212 5.39 -27.34 -13.25
C GLY A 212 3.90 -27.31 -12.86
N LYS A 213 3.00 -27.50 -13.84
CA LYS A 213 1.54 -27.55 -13.64
C LYS A 213 1.05 -28.99 -13.48
N LYS A 214 -0.16 -29.16 -12.91
CA LYS A 214 -0.70 -30.48 -12.55
C LYS A 214 -1.25 -31.26 -13.74
N GLY A 215 -1.33 -30.65 -14.92
CA GLY A 215 -1.78 -31.31 -16.15
C GLY A 215 -3.29 -31.37 -16.23
N LYS A 216 -3.98 -30.26 -15.91
CA LYS A 216 -5.42 -30.13 -16.17
C LYS A 216 -5.65 -29.30 -17.43
N LEU A 217 -6.67 -29.65 -18.22
CA LEU A 217 -7.04 -28.87 -19.40
C LEU A 217 -7.38 -27.42 -19.05
N SER A 218 -8.01 -27.17 -17.89
CA SER A 218 -8.28 -25.82 -17.41
C SER A 218 -7.03 -24.94 -17.23
N GLU A 219 -5.87 -25.54 -16.92
CA GLU A 219 -4.59 -24.84 -16.75
C GLU A 219 -3.97 -24.37 -18.08
N THR A 220 -4.51 -24.81 -19.22
CA THR A 220 -4.18 -24.30 -20.56
C THR A 220 -5.09 -23.16 -20.99
N GLY A 221 -6.13 -22.84 -20.22
CA GLY A 221 -7.19 -21.91 -20.62
C GLY A 221 -8.30 -22.57 -21.45
N LEU A 222 -8.22 -23.87 -21.74
CA LEU A 222 -9.21 -24.60 -22.55
C LEU A 222 -10.16 -25.45 -21.71
N GLY A 223 -11.34 -25.76 -22.25
CA GLY A 223 -12.32 -26.66 -21.66
C GLY A 223 -13.26 -26.00 -20.67
N ARG A 224 -14.39 -26.65 -20.40
CA ARG A 224 -15.38 -26.16 -19.44
C ARG A 224 -14.82 -26.18 -18.02
N ILE A 225 -15.12 -25.16 -17.21
CA ILE A 225 -14.97 -25.21 -15.75
C ILE A 225 -16.39 -25.34 -15.17
N PRO A 226 -16.73 -26.47 -14.52
CA PRO A 226 -18.03 -26.67 -13.91
C PRO A 226 -18.38 -25.54 -12.91
N PRO A 227 -19.66 -25.16 -12.79
CA PRO A 227 -20.10 -24.23 -11.76
C PRO A 227 -19.70 -24.72 -10.36
N SER A 228 -19.09 -23.83 -9.60
CA SER A 228 -18.69 -24.04 -8.21
C SER A 228 -19.03 -22.80 -7.40
N ALA A 229 -19.18 -22.96 -6.08
CA ALA A 229 -19.54 -21.89 -5.17
C ALA A 229 -18.69 -21.99 -3.89
N ALA A 230 -18.19 -20.86 -3.39
CA ALA A 230 -17.40 -20.79 -2.15
C ALA A 230 -17.85 -19.60 -1.28
N PRO A 231 -17.81 -19.72 0.07
CA PRO A 231 -18.28 -18.69 1.00
C PRO A 231 -17.30 -17.51 1.12
N MET A 232 -17.08 -16.80 0.01
CA MET A 232 -16.08 -15.74 -0.14
C MET A 232 -16.69 -14.35 -0.32
N ASP A 233 -18.01 -14.27 -0.44
CA ASP A 233 -18.79 -13.05 -0.57
C ASP A 233 -19.69 -12.90 0.66
N VAL A 234 -20.22 -11.71 0.88
CA VAL A 234 -21.17 -11.44 1.98
C VAL A 234 -22.21 -10.43 1.51
N ALA A 235 -23.41 -10.53 2.04
CA ALA A 235 -24.40 -9.45 1.96
C ALA A 235 -24.32 -8.62 3.25
N VAL A 236 -24.31 -7.29 3.14
CA VAL A 236 -24.24 -6.37 4.29
C VAL A 236 -25.43 -5.41 4.26
N GLU A 237 -25.92 -5.02 5.44
CA GLU A 237 -27.00 -4.02 5.56
C GLU A 237 -26.51 -2.61 5.18
N GLY A 238 -25.20 -2.37 5.30
CA GLY A 238 -24.54 -1.10 5.01
C GLY A 238 -23.04 -1.22 5.29
N ALA A 239 -22.34 -0.09 5.23
CA ALA A 239 -20.93 0.00 5.55
C ALA A 239 -20.61 1.30 6.28
N VAL A 240 -19.45 1.36 6.92
CA VAL A 240 -18.96 2.57 7.59
C VAL A 240 -17.47 2.72 7.35
N LEU A 241 -17.06 3.93 6.97
CA LEU A 241 -15.68 4.39 7.08
C LEU A 241 -15.50 4.91 8.51
N VAL A 242 -14.65 4.27 9.30
CA VAL A 242 -14.47 4.58 10.72
C VAL A 242 -13.00 4.67 11.08
N GLY A 243 -12.64 5.60 11.96
CA GLY A 243 -11.26 5.73 12.41
C GLY A 243 -10.95 7.03 13.11
N ALA A 244 -9.66 7.32 13.26
CA ALA A 244 -9.19 8.55 13.86
C ALA A 244 -7.87 9.05 13.26
N VAL A 245 -7.65 10.36 13.40
CA VAL A 245 -6.36 11.03 13.26
C VAL A 245 -5.88 11.47 14.65
N SER A 246 -4.68 11.06 15.03
CA SER A 246 -4.05 11.43 16.31
C SER A 246 -3.37 12.79 16.23
N LEU A 247 -3.97 13.83 16.81
CA LEU A 247 -3.36 15.16 16.91
C LEU A 247 -2.34 15.21 18.06
N ALA A 248 -2.54 14.41 19.10
CA ALA A 248 -1.53 14.20 20.13
C ALA A 248 -0.26 13.54 19.57
N GLY A 249 -0.41 12.54 18.72
CA GLY A 249 0.71 11.91 18.01
C GLY A 249 1.42 12.89 17.08
N LEU A 250 0.67 13.73 16.36
CA LEU A 250 1.23 14.77 15.50
C LEU A 250 2.12 15.74 16.30
N ARG A 251 1.65 16.21 17.47
CA ARG A 251 2.43 17.08 18.36
C ARG A 251 3.65 16.39 18.99
N ALA A 252 3.64 15.06 19.09
CA ALA A 252 4.76 14.30 19.62
C ALA A 252 5.93 14.20 18.62
N LEU A 253 5.69 14.46 17.33
CA LEU A 253 6.75 14.64 16.35
C LEU A 253 7.57 15.89 16.70
N ARG A 254 8.89 15.74 16.71
CA ARG A 254 9.91 16.77 16.95
C ARG A 254 10.12 17.61 15.70
N LEU A 255 9.03 18.12 15.17
CA LEU A 255 8.97 19.02 14.02
C LEU A 255 8.47 20.39 14.48
N PRO A 256 8.90 21.48 13.83
CA PRO A 256 8.36 22.79 14.13
C PRO A 256 6.88 22.87 13.74
N PRO A 257 6.11 23.81 14.34
CA PRO A 257 4.67 23.92 14.13
C PRO A 257 4.26 24.00 12.65
N GLU A 258 5.03 24.66 11.80
CA GLU A 258 4.77 24.81 10.37
C GLU A 258 4.77 23.46 9.66
N ALA A 259 5.73 22.58 9.97
CA ALA A 259 5.79 21.23 9.42
C ALA A 259 4.67 20.33 9.95
N GLN A 260 4.30 20.46 11.23
CA GLN A 260 3.14 19.76 11.78
C GLN A 260 1.84 20.20 11.09
N GLN A 261 1.69 21.49 10.78
CA GLN A 261 0.54 22.01 10.03
C GLN A 261 0.51 21.48 8.59
N VAL A 262 1.66 21.39 7.91
CA VAL A 262 1.77 20.74 6.60
C VAL A 262 1.33 19.27 6.68
N LEU A 263 1.83 18.50 7.65
CA LEU A 263 1.45 17.10 7.84
C LEU A 263 -0.05 16.92 8.10
N LEU A 264 -0.64 17.74 8.99
CA LEU A 264 -2.09 17.70 9.21
C LEU A 264 -2.86 18.04 7.94
N THR A 265 -2.40 19.03 7.18
CA THR A 265 -3.04 19.42 5.92
C THR A 265 -2.98 18.29 4.90
N LEU A 266 -1.85 17.60 4.77
CA LEU A 266 -1.73 16.39 3.92
C LEU A 266 -2.70 15.29 4.35
N ILE A 267 -2.84 15.03 5.65
CA ILE A 267 -3.77 14.03 6.18
C ILE A 267 -5.22 14.39 5.82
N LEU A 268 -5.64 15.62 6.11
CA LEU A 268 -7.00 16.09 5.82
C LEU A 268 -7.28 16.09 4.31
N LEU A 269 -6.29 16.49 3.52
CA LEU A 269 -6.37 16.49 2.07
C LEU A 269 -6.46 15.07 1.51
N GLY A 270 -5.69 14.12 2.05
CA GLY A 270 -5.75 12.71 1.65
C GLY A 270 -7.14 12.12 1.85
N LEU A 271 -7.75 12.39 3.01
CA LEU A 271 -9.13 12.00 3.31
C LEU A 271 -10.15 12.67 2.36
N ALA A 272 -10.01 13.98 2.11
CA ALA A 272 -10.89 14.73 1.22
C ALA A 272 -10.79 14.24 -0.24
N LEU A 273 -9.56 13.98 -0.71
CA LEU A 273 -9.29 13.43 -2.05
C LEU A 273 -9.89 12.04 -2.20
N GLN A 274 -9.72 11.17 -1.20
CA GLN A 274 -10.33 9.85 -1.19
C GLN A 274 -11.85 9.96 -1.31
N HIS A 275 -12.49 10.81 -0.51
CA HIS A 275 -13.93 11.01 -0.58
C HIS A 275 -14.38 11.49 -1.97
N ARG A 276 -13.65 12.47 -2.56
CA ARG A 276 -13.93 13.00 -3.91
C ARG A 276 -13.80 11.94 -5.00
N GLN A 277 -12.86 11.00 -4.87
CA GLN A 277 -12.65 9.91 -5.83
C GLN A 277 -13.68 8.77 -5.68
N GLY A 278 -14.37 8.70 -4.54
CA GLY A 278 -15.34 7.65 -4.23
C GLY A 278 -14.71 6.37 -3.68
N TYR A 279 -15.58 5.41 -3.33
CA TYR A 279 -15.19 4.22 -2.54
C TYR A 279 -15.29 2.93 -3.35
N ARG A 280 -14.55 2.88 -4.46
CA ARG A 280 -14.35 1.66 -5.25
C ARG A 280 -13.19 0.83 -4.65
N LEU A 281 -13.53 -0.23 -3.92
CA LEU A 281 -12.52 -1.02 -3.22
C LEU A 281 -11.90 -2.09 -4.10
N ARG A 282 -12.76 -2.88 -4.77
CA ARG A 282 -12.43 -3.95 -5.71
C ARG A 282 -13.68 -4.33 -6.50
N SER A 283 -13.55 -5.25 -7.45
CA SER A 283 -14.71 -5.75 -8.21
C SER A 283 -15.85 -6.18 -7.29
N ASN A 284 -17.06 -5.70 -7.56
CA ASN A 284 -18.28 -6.00 -6.80
C ASN A 284 -18.19 -5.53 -5.33
N THR A 285 -17.49 -4.41 -5.09
CA THR A 285 -17.44 -3.70 -3.80
C THR A 285 -17.23 -2.22 -4.06
N ASP A 286 -18.23 -1.63 -4.71
CA ASP A 286 -18.39 -0.19 -4.84
C ASP A 286 -19.31 0.29 -3.73
N LEU A 287 -18.88 1.32 -3.01
CA LEU A 287 -19.62 1.89 -1.89
C LEU A 287 -19.95 3.37 -2.19
N ILE A 288 -21.12 3.79 -1.76
CA ILE A 288 -21.67 5.13 -2.00
C ILE A 288 -21.88 5.78 -0.63
N PRO A 289 -21.36 7.01 -0.39
CA PRO A 289 -21.68 7.77 0.81
C PRO A 289 -23.19 8.02 0.93
N GLU A 290 -23.71 7.94 2.15
CA GLU A 290 -25.10 8.37 2.43
C GLU A 290 -25.20 9.90 2.49
N GLU A 291 -24.08 10.59 2.72
CA GLU A 291 -23.97 12.04 2.77
C GLU A 291 -22.99 12.54 1.70
N ASN A 292 -23.34 13.65 1.03
CA ASN A 292 -22.49 14.27 0.01
C ASN A 292 -21.33 15.08 0.61
N CYS A 293 -21.33 15.31 1.92
CA CYS A 293 -20.37 16.16 2.61
C CYS A 293 -19.49 15.29 3.49
N PHE A 294 -18.17 15.34 3.30
CA PHE A 294 -17.24 14.68 4.20
C PHE A 294 -16.84 15.58 5.36
N LYS A 295 -16.99 15.07 6.58
CA LYS A 295 -16.69 15.80 7.82
C LYS A 295 -15.84 14.96 8.74
N VAL A 296 -15.08 15.64 9.59
CA VAL A 296 -14.37 15.04 10.72
C VAL A 296 -14.83 15.72 12.01
N ARG A 297 -14.89 14.95 13.09
CA ARG A 297 -15.32 15.45 14.40
C ARG A 297 -14.11 15.67 15.31
N VAL A 298 -13.95 16.88 15.84
CA VAL A 298 -12.85 17.23 16.73
C VAL A 298 -13.13 16.69 18.14
N LEU A 299 -12.15 16.01 18.72
CA LEU A 299 -12.23 15.47 20.07
C LEU A 299 -11.17 16.11 21.00
N PRO A 300 -11.51 16.35 22.28
CA PRO A 300 -12.87 16.38 22.83
C PRO A 300 -13.59 17.67 22.41
N GLY A 301 -14.93 17.64 22.26
CA GLY A 301 -15.73 18.84 21.98
C GLY A 301 -16.83 18.64 20.94
N GLY A 302 -16.63 17.73 19.99
CA GLY A 302 -17.65 17.33 19.02
C GLY A 302 -17.88 18.31 17.88
N GLU A 303 -17.07 19.38 17.77
CA GLU A 303 -17.09 20.30 16.62
C GLU A 303 -16.88 19.51 15.32
N GLU A 304 -17.76 19.72 14.33
CA GLU A 304 -17.60 19.11 13.01
C GLU A 304 -16.90 20.08 12.05
N ILE A 305 -15.89 19.57 11.35
CA ILE A 305 -15.17 20.30 10.31
C ILE A 305 -15.43 19.60 8.99
N ARG A 306 -16.01 20.34 8.04
CA ARG A 306 -16.14 19.91 6.65
C ARG A 306 -14.79 19.94 5.95
N LEU A 307 -14.44 18.85 5.26
CA LEU A 307 -13.24 18.77 4.46
C LEU A 307 -13.56 18.98 2.99
N GLU A 308 -12.85 19.91 2.36
CA GLU A 308 -12.98 20.22 0.94
C GLU A 308 -11.58 20.31 0.33
N VAL A 309 -11.41 19.76 -0.86
CA VAL A 309 -10.10 19.62 -1.47
C VAL A 309 -9.49 20.98 -1.78
N GLU A 310 -10.23 21.89 -2.40
CA GLU A 310 -9.70 23.16 -2.90
C GLU A 310 -9.22 24.07 -1.74
N PRO A 311 -9.98 24.27 -0.64
CA PRO A 311 -9.48 25.02 0.53
C PRO A 311 -8.28 24.36 1.21
N LEU A 312 -8.18 23.02 1.21
CA LEU A 312 -7.04 22.30 1.79
C LEU A 312 -5.79 22.39 0.90
N MET A 313 -5.95 22.32 -0.42
CA MET A 313 -4.86 22.54 -1.38
C MET A 313 -4.28 23.95 -1.24
N GLN A 314 -5.14 24.97 -1.18
CA GLN A 314 -4.67 26.35 -0.98
C GLN A 314 -3.96 26.53 0.36
N ALA A 315 -4.48 25.90 1.42
CA ALA A 315 -3.82 25.92 2.74
C ALA A 315 -2.45 25.23 2.69
N LEU A 316 -2.33 24.10 1.99
CA LEU A 316 -1.07 23.39 1.81
C LEU A 316 -0.04 24.28 1.12
N GLN A 317 -0.39 24.88 -0.03
CA GLN A 317 0.50 25.77 -0.78
C GLN A 317 1.02 26.92 0.09
N ASN A 318 0.13 27.60 0.81
CA ASN A 318 0.51 28.70 1.70
C ASN A 318 1.45 28.25 2.82
N LEU A 319 1.27 27.05 3.36
CA LEU A 319 2.14 26.49 4.40
C LEU A 319 3.50 26.08 3.85
N LEU A 320 3.56 25.54 2.63
CA LEU A 320 4.81 25.17 1.97
C LEU A 320 5.70 26.39 1.72
N GLU A 321 5.10 27.54 1.36
CA GLU A 321 5.84 28.81 1.19
C GLU A 321 6.45 29.32 2.51
N GLN A 322 5.83 29.00 3.64
CA GLN A 322 6.26 29.42 4.98
C GLN A 322 7.27 28.45 5.61
N LEU A 323 7.59 27.33 4.95
CA LEU A 323 8.55 26.38 5.51
C LEU A 323 9.95 26.99 5.66
N PRO A 324 10.60 26.76 6.81
CA PRO A 324 12.02 27.01 6.99
C PRO A 324 12.85 26.36 5.88
N GLU A 325 13.95 27.00 5.49
CA GLU A 325 14.79 26.56 4.36
C GLU A 325 15.25 25.11 4.50
N ASP A 326 15.60 24.72 5.71
CA ASP A 326 16.05 23.38 6.10
C ASP A 326 14.94 22.33 6.16
N LEU A 327 13.69 22.70 5.87
CA LEU A 327 12.52 21.80 5.75
C LEU A 327 11.83 21.88 4.38
N ARG A 328 12.29 22.75 3.49
CA ARG A 328 11.74 22.83 2.13
C ARG A 328 11.91 21.49 1.41
N TRP A 329 10.85 21.10 0.71
CA TRP A 329 10.85 19.90 -0.10
C TRP A 329 11.73 20.09 -1.34
N PRO A 330 12.53 19.07 -1.73
CA PRO A 330 13.27 19.09 -2.99
C PRO A 330 12.32 19.32 -4.19
N LYS A 331 12.75 20.15 -5.13
CA LYS A 331 12.00 20.37 -6.39
C LYS A 331 12.13 19.20 -7.35
N ASP A 332 13.33 18.61 -7.39
CA ASP A 332 13.66 17.49 -8.25
C ASP A 332 13.49 16.17 -7.50
N ARG A 333 13.08 15.14 -8.24
CA ARG A 333 12.97 13.77 -7.73
C ARG A 333 14.37 13.24 -7.40
N LEU A 334 14.50 12.55 -6.27
CA LEU A 334 15.73 11.83 -5.93
C LEU A 334 15.75 10.50 -6.68
N ILE A 335 16.62 10.36 -7.69
CA ILE A 335 16.71 9.15 -8.50
C ILE A 335 17.79 8.23 -7.94
N LEU A 336 17.41 7.02 -7.57
CA LEU A 336 18.29 5.93 -7.19
C LEU A 336 18.37 4.92 -8.33
N LYS A 337 19.51 4.22 -8.46
CA LYS A 337 19.69 3.14 -9.44
C LYS A 337 19.68 1.79 -8.74
N ALA A 338 18.93 0.83 -9.27
CA ALA A 338 18.95 -0.54 -8.79
C ALA A 338 20.38 -1.11 -8.81
N ASN A 339 20.77 -1.80 -7.74
CA ASN A 339 22.04 -2.51 -7.72
C ASN A 339 21.97 -3.81 -8.54
N ASN A 340 23.11 -4.47 -8.72
CA ASN A 340 23.18 -5.73 -9.49
C ASN A 340 22.27 -6.84 -8.92
N THR A 341 22.10 -6.90 -7.60
CA THR A 341 21.24 -7.90 -6.94
C THR A 341 19.79 -7.71 -7.34
N LEU A 342 19.27 -6.48 -7.24
CA LEU A 342 17.90 -6.17 -7.59
C LEU A 342 17.64 -6.34 -9.09
N GLU A 343 18.60 -5.95 -9.93
CA GLU A 343 18.56 -6.19 -11.37
C GLU A 343 18.46 -7.68 -11.71
N GLU A 344 19.27 -8.52 -11.07
CA GLU A 344 19.19 -9.97 -11.26
C GLU A 344 17.84 -10.52 -10.78
N LEU A 345 17.34 -10.10 -9.61
CA LEU A 345 16.05 -10.53 -9.08
C LEU A 345 14.90 -10.16 -10.03
N TYR A 346 14.91 -8.94 -10.54
CA TYR A 346 13.91 -8.45 -11.48
C TYR A 346 13.95 -9.22 -12.81
N LYS A 347 15.13 -9.39 -13.42
CA LYS A 347 15.32 -10.20 -14.64
C LYS A 347 14.85 -11.65 -14.43
N ASN A 348 15.18 -12.23 -13.28
CA ASN A 348 14.70 -13.55 -12.90
C ASN A 348 13.18 -13.64 -12.77
N ALA A 349 12.52 -12.59 -12.25
CA ALA A 349 11.08 -12.56 -12.10
C ALA A 349 10.34 -12.53 -13.45
N LEU A 350 10.92 -11.89 -14.47
CA LEU A 350 10.38 -11.84 -15.83
C LEU A 350 10.51 -13.18 -16.57
N MET A 351 11.47 -14.02 -16.19
CA MET A 351 11.67 -15.33 -16.81
C MET A 351 10.58 -16.35 -16.45
N GLY A 352 10.27 -17.23 -17.40
CA GLY A 352 9.41 -18.39 -17.16
C GLY A 352 9.98 -19.31 -16.08
N LYS A 353 9.13 -20.09 -15.37
CA LYS A 353 9.63 -21.02 -14.32
C LYS A 353 10.68 -22.02 -14.85
N ALA A 354 10.50 -22.51 -16.08
CA ALA A 354 11.44 -23.43 -16.73
C ALA A 354 12.76 -22.75 -17.07
N GLU A 355 12.70 -21.53 -17.62
CA GLU A 355 13.85 -20.70 -17.98
C GLU A 355 14.68 -20.32 -16.74
N ARG A 356 14.02 -19.97 -15.62
CA ARG A 356 14.68 -19.80 -14.31
C ARG A 356 15.39 -21.05 -13.84
N ALA A 357 14.77 -22.22 -14.00
CA ALA A 357 15.37 -23.49 -13.59
C ALA A 357 16.60 -23.85 -14.44
N GLU A 358 16.56 -23.56 -15.74
CA GLU A 358 17.69 -23.75 -16.66
C GLU A 358 18.83 -22.77 -16.36
N ALA A 359 18.53 -21.48 -16.16
CA ALA A 359 19.51 -20.47 -15.77
C ALA A 359 20.22 -20.84 -14.45
N LYS A 360 19.47 -21.37 -13.47
CA LYS A 360 20.03 -21.87 -12.20
C LYS A 360 20.91 -23.10 -12.39
N ARG A 361 20.61 -23.99 -13.34
CA ARG A 361 21.47 -25.14 -13.68
C ARG A 361 22.75 -24.70 -14.38
N ARG A 362 22.67 -23.75 -15.31
CA ARG A 362 23.84 -23.17 -16.00
C ARG A 362 24.79 -22.45 -15.04
N LYS A 363 24.28 -21.66 -14.07
CA LYS A 363 25.09 -21.03 -13.00
C LYS A 363 25.75 -22.05 -12.04
N LYS A 364 25.29 -23.31 -12.00
CA LYS A 364 25.84 -24.39 -11.15
C LYS A 364 26.76 -25.36 -11.90
N ALA A 365 26.84 -25.27 -13.23
CA ALA A 365 27.79 -26.08 -13.98
C ALA A 365 29.21 -25.56 -13.70
N PRO A 366 30.21 -26.42 -13.43
CA PRO A 366 31.59 -25.98 -13.31
C PRO A 366 32.00 -25.27 -14.61
N GLY A 367 32.63 -24.10 -14.49
CA GLY A 367 33.15 -23.36 -15.63
C GLY A 367 34.09 -24.22 -16.48
N PRO A 368 34.27 -23.91 -17.78
CA PRO A 368 35.22 -24.66 -18.60
C PRO A 368 36.60 -24.60 -17.94
N ALA A 369 37.24 -25.76 -17.79
CA ALA A 369 38.61 -25.84 -17.31
C ALA A 369 39.49 -24.92 -18.17
N GLU A 370 40.26 -24.04 -17.53
CA GLU A 370 41.30 -23.27 -18.23
C GLU A 370 42.21 -24.26 -18.97
N PRO A 371 42.53 -24.04 -20.25
CA PRO A 371 43.45 -24.91 -20.96
C PRO A 371 44.81 -24.84 -20.27
N GLU A 372 45.33 -26.01 -19.88
CA GLU A 372 46.69 -26.17 -19.37
C GLU A 372 47.64 -25.43 -20.30
N ARG A 373 48.39 -24.46 -19.75
CA ARG A 373 49.56 -23.91 -20.44
C ARG A 373 50.58 -25.05 -20.54
N THR A 374 50.58 -25.72 -21.69
CA THR A 374 51.72 -26.53 -22.12
C THR A 374 52.90 -25.60 -22.31
N GLY A 375 53.78 -25.55 -21.31
CA GLY A 375 55.14 -25.07 -21.48
C GLY A 375 55.91 -26.13 -22.25
N GLU A 376 56.19 -25.86 -23.53
CA GLU A 376 57.27 -26.52 -24.25
C GLU A 376 58.51 -25.61 -24.22
N GLU A 377 59.57 -26.19 -23.65
CA GLU A 377 61.03 -25.99 -23.81
C GLU A 377 61.67 -24.59 -23.76
#